data_AF-A0A497NBL5-F1
#
_entry.id   AF-A0A497NBL5-F1
#
_cell.length_a   1.000
_cell.length_b   1.000
_cell.length_c   1.000
_cell.angle_alpha   90.00
_cell.angle_beta   90.00
_cell.angle_gamma   90.00
#
_symmetry.space_group_name_H-M   'P 1'
#
loop_
_entity.id
_entity.type
_entity.pdbx_description
1 polymer ?
#
loop_
_entity_poly.entity_id
_entity_poly.type
_entity_poly.pdbx_seq_one_letter_code
_entity_poly.pdbx_strand_id
1 'polypeptide(L)'
;MLYCRSCGRELTEDMKYCPSCGTPTEKRTIEEVSVAAEDLVKKVKELIHEGNVTKIIVKDEKGKVLLEMPVTVGLIGTVLAPWLAALGVIAALVTRCNITVERREA
;
A
#
# COMPACT_ATOMS: atom_id res chain seq x y z
N MET A 1 5.68 -10.42 -22.17
CA MET A 1 6.08 -11.79 -21.79
C MET A 1 6.85 -11.71 -20.48
N LEU A 2 6.30 -12.27 -19.40
CA LEU A 2 6.99 -12.32 -18.10
C LEU A 2 7.72 -13.66 -17.99
N TYR A 3 8.90 -13.63 -17.37
CA TYR A 3 9.67 -14.82 -17.09
C TYR A 3 9.88 -14.93 -15.58
N CYS A 4 9.83 -16.14 -15.06
CA CYS A 4 10.10 -16.37 -13.65
C CYS A 4 11.56 -16.02 -13.34
N ARG A 5 11.77 -15.07 -12.41
CA ARG A 5 13.10 -14.64 -11.96
C ARG A 5 13.98 -15.76 -11.36
N SER A 6 13.37 -16.87 -10.95
CA SER A 6 14.09 -17.98 -10.31
C SER A 6 14.36 -19.14 -11.26
N CYS A 7 13.44 -19.48 -12.17
CA CYS A 7 13.56 -20.66 -13.03
C CYS A 7 13.48 -20.38 -14.54
N GLY A 8 13.24 -19.13 -14.96
CA GLY A 8 13.23 -18.73 -16.36
C GLY A 8 12.01 -19.17 -17.18
N ARG A 9 11.01 -19.82 -16.57
CA ARG A 9 9.79 -20.23 -17.27
C ARG A 9 8.93 -19.04 -17.67
N GLU A 10 8.26 -19.14 -18.81
CA GLU A 10 7.23 -18.20 -19.24
C GLU A 10 6.05 -18.17 -18.25
N LEU A 11 5.60 -16.96 -17.92
CA LEU A 11 4.49 -16.70 -17.01
C LEU A 11 3.44 -15.87 -17.75
N THR A 12 2.18 -16.24 -17.54
CA THR A 12 1.05 -15.37 -17.84
C THR A 12 0.83 -14.40 -16.68
N GLU A 13 0.25 -13.24 -16.95
CA GLU A 13 0.16 -12.11 -16.01
C GLU A 13 -0.67 -12.45 -14.75
N ASP A 14 -1.57 -13.42 -14.86
CA ASP A 14 -2.48 -13.86 -13.79
C ASP A 14 -1.93 -14.97 -12.87
N MET A 15 -0.69 -15.43 -13.08
CA MET A 15 -0.12 -16.50 -12.25
C MET A 15 0.38 -15.97 -10.90
N LYS A 16 -0.29 -16.34 -9.80
CA LYS A 16 0.14 -16.01 -8.41
C LYS A 16 1.46 -16.69 -8.02
N TYR A 17 1.69 -17.90 -8.53
CA TYR A 17 2.89 -18.70 -8.28
C TYR A 17 3.39 -19.31 -9.58
N CYS A 18 4.71 -19.43 -9.71
CA CYS A 18 5.29 -20.15 -10.84
C CYS A 18 4.99 -21.67 -10.71
N PRO A 19 4.35 -22.31 -11.71
CA PRO A 19 4.02 -23.73 -11.66
C PRO A 19 5.25 -24.65 -11.68
N SER A 20 6.43 -24.13 -12.01
CA SER A 20 7.66 -24.91 -12.10
C SER A 20 8.48 -24.93 -10.81
N CYS A 21 8.49 -23.84 -10.06
CA CYS A 21 9.38 -23.68 -8.90
C CYS A 21 8.69 -23.11 -7.65
N GLY A 22 7.40 -22.77 -7.71
CA GLY A 22 6.64 -22.27 -6.58
C GLY A 22 6.98 -20.84 -6.13
N THR A 23 7.84 -20.11 -6.85
CA THR A 23 8.14 -18.71 -6.52
C THR A 23 6.89 -17.84 -6.75
N PRO A 24 6.52 -16.94 -5.80
CA PRO A 24 5.42 -16.01 -6.01
C PRO A 24 5.76 -15.03 -7.14
N THR A 25 4.81 -14.88 -8.06
CA THR A 25 4.94 -14.11 -9.31
C THR A 25 3.91 -12.97 -9.39
N GLU A 26 3.10 -12.80 -8.35
CA GLU A 26 2.14 -11.69 -8.20
C GLU A 26 2.84 -10.33 -8.33
N LYS A 27 2.34 -9.50 -9.26
CA LYS A 27 2.77 -8.11 -9.40
C LYS A 27 2.12 -7.28 -8.30
N ARG A 28 2.92 -6.55 -7.53
CA ARG A 28 2.41 -5.46 -6.68
C ARG A 28 2.60 -4.15 -7.39
N THR A 29 1.52 -3.41 -7.57
CA THR A 29 1.57 -2.07 -8.14
C THR A 29 1.66 -1.07 -7.00
N ILE A 30 2.79 -0.35 -6.97
CA ILE A 30 3.08 0.69 -5.99
C ILE A 30 2.70 2.01 -6.62
N GLU A 31 1.64 2.64 -6.10
CA GLU A 31 1.23 3.97 -6.53
C GLU A 31 1.68 5.02 -5.52
N GLU A 32 2.30 6.09 -6.00
CA GLU A 32 2.68 7.24 -5.17
C GLU A 32 1.73 8.39 -5.45
N VAL A 33 0.99 8.80 -4.42
CA VAL A 33 0.01 9.88 -4.48
C VAL A 33 0.42 10.98 -3.51
N SER A 34 0.82 12.12 -4.05
CA SER A 34 1.09 13.34 -3.29
C SER A 34 -0.24 13.98 -2.88
N VAL A 35 -0.47 14.15 -1.57
CA VAL A 35 -1.68 14.80 -1.06
C VAL A 35 -1.34 15.89 -0.05
N ALA A 36 -2.18 16.92 0.00
CA ALA A 36 -2.14 17.88 1.08
C ALA A 36 -2.42 17.18 2.42
N ALA A 37 -1.77 17.65 3.48
CA ALA A 37 -1.86 17.02 4.79
C ALA A 37 -3.30 16.97 5.33
N GLU A 38 -4.09 18.01 5.09
CA GLU A 38 -5.51 18.09 5.45
C GLU A 38 -6.39 17.02 4.78
N ASP A 39 -6.01 16.54 3.60
CA ASP A 39 -6.74 15.51 2.85
C ASP A 39 -6.13 14.10 3.00
N LEU A 40 -4.96 13.98 3.65
CA LEU A 40 -4.30 12.69 3.92
C LEU A 40 -5.24 11.69 4.60
N VAL A 41 -5.91 12.14 5.67
CA VAL A 41 -6.83 11.30 6.46
C VAL A 41 -8.06 10.92 5.63
N LYS A 42 -8.60 11.84 4.81
CA LYS A 42 -9.73 11.54 3.92
C LYS A 42 -9.32 10.50 2.87
N LYS A 43 -8.17 10.70 2.22
CA LYS A 43 -7.68 9.79 1.17
C LYS A 43 -7.42 8.39 1.71
N VAL A 44 -6.80 8.28 2.88
CA VAL A 44 -6.59 6.98 3.55
C VAL A 44 -7.94 6.31 3.86
N LYS A 45 -8.93 7.05 4.37
CA LYS A 45 -10.28 6.51 4.61
C LYS A 45 -10.99 6.05 3.33
N GLU A 46 -10.85 6.79 2.24
CA GLU A 46 -11.37 6.39 0.92
C GLU A 46 -10.70 5.09 0.45
N LEU A 47 -9.36 5.03 0.50
CA LEU A 47 -8.58 3.85 0.09
C LEU A 47 -8.95 2.59 0.89
N ILE A 48 -9.26 2.75 2.19
CA ILE A 48 -9.75 1.66 3.03
C ILE A 48 -11.17 1.25 2.63
N HIS A 49 -12.05 2.20 2.33
CA HIS A 49 -13.42 1.91 1.85
C HIS A 49 -13.43 1.22 0.49
N GLU A 50 -12.49 1.55 -0.39
CA GLU A 50 -12.33 0.94 -1.71
C GLU A 50 -11.95 -0.56 -1.60
N GLY A 51 -11.39 -0.99 -0.47
CA GLY A 51 -11.12 -2.40 -0.15
C GLY A 51 -10.00 -3.06 -0.97
N ASN A 52 -9.42 -2.37 -1.96
CA ASN A 52 -8.39 -2.89 -2.84
C ASN A 52 -6.94 -2.61 -2.37
N VAL A 53 -6.80 -2.04 -1.17
CA VAL A 53 -5.49 -1.68 -0.61
C VAL A 53 -5.13 -2.66 0.49
N THR A 54 -3.92 -3.22 0.43
CA THR A 54 -3.43 -4.14 1.47
C THR A 54 -2.34 -3.56 2.34
N LYS A 55 -1.65 -2.51 1.86
CA LYS A 55 -0.65 -1.79 2.64
C LYS A 55 -0.65 -0.30 2.28
N ILE A 56 -0.64 0.56 3.29
CA ILE A 56 -0.51 2.00 3.14
C ILE A 56 0.79 2.41 3.83
N ILE A 57 1.64 3.12 3.09
CA ILE A 57 2.90 3.67 3.59
C ILE A 57 2.83 5.18 3.40
N VAL A 58 2.93 5.94 4.49
CA VAL A 58 2.97 7.40 4.45
C VAL A 58 4.41 7.86 4.58
N LYS A 59 4.86 8.66 3.62
CA LYS A 59 6.18 9.26 3.56
C LYS A 59 6.09 10.78 3.66
N ASP A 60 7.14 11.37 4.22
CA ASP A 60 7.38 12.82 4.19
C ASP A 60 7.89 13.27 2.80
N GLU A 61 7.94 14.58 2.55
CA GLU A 61 8.55 15.14 1.33
C GLU A 61 10.01 14.70 1.13
N LYS A 62 10.72 14.40 2.23
CA LYS A 62 12.09 13.86 2.21
C LYS A 62 12.18 12.36 1.92
N GLY A 63 11.06 11.70 1.60
CA GLY A 63 10.98 10.26 1.35
C GLY A 63 11.10 9.39 2.61
N LYS A 64 11.11 10.00 3.80
CA LYS A 64 11.18 9.28 5.08
C LYS A 64 9.85 8.65 5.40
N VAL A 65 9.82 7.35 5.69
CA VAL A 65 8.61 6.65 6.12
C VAL A 65 8.20 7.17 7.51
N LEU A 66 7.04 7.80 7.57
CA LEU A 66 6.44 8.32 8.80
C LEU A 66 5.54 7.28 9.44
N LEU A 67 4.81 6.52 8.61
CA LEU A 67 3.88 5.50 9.07
C LEU A 67 3.74 4.37 8.05
N GLU A 68 3.63 3.15 8.53
CA GLU A 68 3.31 1.97 7.73
C GLU A 68 2.16 1.22 8.40
N MET A 69 1.10 0.92 7.65
CA MET A 69 -0.02 0.13 8.16
C MET A 69 -0.54 -0.90 7.14
N PRO A 70 -0.80 -2.14 7.57
CA PRO A 70 -1.52 -3.11 6.77
C PRO A 70 -3.03 -2.86 6.83
N VAL A 71 -3.68 -2.80 5.67
CA VAL A 71 -5.14 -2.67 5.54
C VAL A 71 -5.69 -4.05 5.24
N THR A 72 -6.05 -4.79 6.28
CA THR A 72 -6.60 -6.15 6.16
C THR A 72 -7.96 -6.20 6.82
N VAL A 73 -8.89 -6.98 6.26
CA VAL A 73 -10.30 -7.10 6.69
C VAL A 73 -10.45 -7.41 8.19
N GLY A 74 -9.45 -8.02 8.84
CA GLY A 74 -9.43 -8.31 10.29
C GLY A 74 -8.95 -7.17 11.21
N LEU A 75 -8.44 -6.05 10.68
CA LEU A 75 -7.83 -4.95 11.47
C LEU A 75 -8.71 -3.71 11.63
N ILE A 76 -9.89 -3.70 11.01
CA ILE A 76 -10.72 -2.50 10.83
C ILE A 76 -11.27 -1.96 12.18
N GLY A 77 -11.43 -2.82 13.20
CA GLY A 77 -12.07 -2.44 14.47
C GLY A 77 -11.14 -1.97 15.60
N THR A 78 -9.97 -2.60 15.80
CA THR A 78 -9.17 -2.40 17.02
C THR A 78 -7.85 -1.67 16.78
N VAL A 79 -7.26 -1.78 15.59
CA VAL A 79 -5.91 -1.25 15.31
C VAL A 79 -5.94 -0.06 14.34
N LEU A 80 -7.06 0.15 13.64
CA LEU A 80 -7.22 1.26 12.71
C LEU A 80 -7.21 2.64 13.40
N ALA A 81 -7.84 2.75 14.57
CA ALA A 81 -7.97 4.02 15.30
C ALA A 81 -6.61 4.62 15.71
N PRO A 82 -5.66 3.85 16.29
CA PRO A 82 -4.30 4.34 16.57
C PRO A 82 -3.58 4.92 15.36
N TRP A 83 -3.67 4.27 14.20
CA TRP A 83 -3.00 4.72 12.98
C TRP A 83 -3.65 5.96 12.37
N LEU A 84 -4.97 6.03 12.33
CA LEU A 84 -5.67 7.23 11.86
C LEU A 84 -5.42 8.43 12.79
N ALA A 85 -5.35 8.20 14.11
CA ALA A 85 -4.98 9.23 15.08
C ALA A 85 -3.54 9.73 14.85
N ALA A 86 -2.58 8.82 14.67
CA ALA A 86 -1.19 9.16 14.36
C ALA A 86 -1.09 9.96 13.04
N LEU A 87 -1.81 9.54 11.99
CA LEU A 87 -1.90 10.29 10.74
C LEU A 87 -2.48 11.69 10.93
N GLY A 88 -3.51 11.83 11.78
CA GLY A 88 -4.10 13.14 12.09
C GLY A 88 -3.12 14.09 12.77
N VAL A 89 -2.31 13.59 13.70
CA VAL A 89 -1.26 14.38 14.36
C VAL A 89 -0.16 14.78 13.37
N ILE A 90 0.31 13.83 12.56
CA ILE A 90 1.36 14.09 11.55
C ILE A 90 0.86 15.09 10.51
N ALA A 91 -0.40 14.95 10.06
CA ALA A 91 -1.03 15.85 9.12
C ALA A 91 -1.22 17.28 9.66
N ALA A 92 -1.36 17.44 10.98
CA ALA A 92 -1.42 18.76 11.60
C ALA A 92 -0.04 19.44 11.70
N LEU A 93 1.04 18.65 11.68
CA LEU A 93 2.42 19.14 11.86
C LEU A 93 3.13 19.40 10.53
N VAL A 94 2.78 18.68 9.47
CA VAL A 94 3.44 18.74 8.16
C VAL A 94 2.46 19.28 7.12
N THR A 95 2.91 20.16 6.23
CA THR A 95 2.06 20.79 5.20
C THR A 95 1.90 19.94 3.93
N ARG A 96 2.86 19.05 3.62
CA ARG A 96 2.86 18.17 2.44
C ARG A 96 3.32 16.76 2.80
N CYS A 97 2.56 15.76 2.35
CA CYS A 97 2.87 14.35 2.57
C CYS A 97 2.74 13.56 1.26
N ASN A 98 3.56 12.51 1.10
CA ASN A 98 3.49 11.62 -0.04
C ASN A 98 2.98 10.25 0.44
N ILE A 99 1.85 9.78 -0.07
CA ILE A 99 1.30 8.47 0.26
C ILE A 99 1.79 7.48 -0.78
N THR A 100 2.52 6.46 -0.34
CA THR A 100 2.81 5.28 -1.15
C THR A 100 1.78 4.19 -0.81
N VAL A 101 0.93 3.86 -1.78
CA VAL A 101 -0.11 2.84 -1.66
C VAL A 101 0.37 1.59 -2.40
N GLU A 102 0.50 0.47 -1.70
CA GLU A 102 0.66 -0.83 -2.37
C GLU A 102 -0.73 -1.42 -2.61
N ARG A 103 -1.15 -1.45 -3.88
CA ARG A 103 -2.34 -2.19 -4.30
C ARG A 103 -1.94 -3.59 -4.72
N ARG A 104 -2.81 -4.54 -4.40
CA ARG A 104 -2.75 -5.89 -4.98
C ARG A 104 -3.64 -5.84 -6.22
N GLU A 105 -3.05 -5.87 -7.42
CA GLU A 105 -3.84 -6.18 -8.61
C GLU A 105 -4.16 -7.68 -8.53
N ALA A 106 -5.45 -7.97 -8.36
CA ALA A 106 -5.99 -9.32 -8.24
C ALA A 106 -6.37 -9.87 -9.61
#